data_AF-A0A6J7LK48-F1
#
_entry.id   AF-A0A6J7LK48-F1
#
_cell.length_a   1.000
_cell.length_b   1.000
_cell.length_c   1.000
_cell.angle_alpha   90.00
_cell.angle_beta   90.00
_cell.angle_gamma   90.00
#
_symmetry.space_group_name_H-M   'P 1'
#
loop_
_entity.id
_entity.type
_entity.pdbx_description
1 polymer ?
#
loop_
_entity_poly.entity_id
_entity_poly.type
_entity_poly.pdbx_seq_one_letter_code
_entity_poly.pdbx_strand_id
1 'polypeptide(L)'
;MKRGQKDRILAAAAELLAARGIARIGRREVASAADLPVRVVSEVGRSRSDLLRAVVESLPFPPISESLQQQAQQPTVPAMQALLTAAREVLGSPAAAWDTREIQALALARYDPELGATVQHRLDQRRAALTAVVRQLRDSGAVDSSIDDEAAALHLLAVGLGLSVIAGASTDWDAPPGWTSLSARLLESLAAIDLPHAVPAPEASTWRARVTISASPTALARLLRILALMQVTVVTVLGAQHESGEQLVDLILQAPRDLDRESLVQALSSVGTHAIVARGLADDADDIATRVLQRCAALVADPDAAPQAAADLVLADSWEVKAASQGEDTSAEVLRMQWTLDQHVVLHRAHAPFTGTEHDRASALLGLVAALAQSRGVEEGYGWSTQLRDGARLWIRLARPADAQGIADMHERCSERSRYHRYFTPMNSWRDENLRRISGGHRGATLVATNDEGEIVALGNVFPEGPSDESGAEIAVIVDDRWHRRGLGRQMLVRLVDVARRLSFDSLTAYVLYDNSGMVTLLQTLPLDWQVGRDVELGASVLCMRAALDKGSGNPRET
;
A
#
# COMPACT_ATOMS: atom_id res chain seq x y z
N MET A 1 -38.73 -27.34 46.32
CA MET A 1 -37.60 -27.86 45.52
C MET A 1 -36.30 -27.86 46.33
N LYS A 2 -35.50 -28.95 46.31
CA LYS A 2 -34.19 -29.02 46.99
C LYS A 2 -33.13 -28.18 46.23
N ARG A 3 -32.11 -27.68 46.94
CA ARG A 3 -30.98 -26.93 46.36
C ARG A 3 -30.32 -27.75 45.23
N GLY A 4 -30.12 -27.18 44.04
CA GLY A 4 -29.51 -27.83 42.87
C GLY A 4 -30.46 -28.64 41.96
N GLN A 5 -31.70 -28.93 42.38
CA GLN A 5 -32.66 -29.62 41.50
C GLN A 5 -33.14 -28.72 40.36
N LYS A 6 -33.34 -27.42 40.64
CA LYS A 6 -33.71 -26.43 39.61
C LYS A 6 -32.64 -26.37 38.52
N ASP A 7 -31.38 -26.26 38.93
CA ASP A 7 -30.25 -26.07 38.03
C ASP A 7 -30.05 -27.29 37.13
N ARG A 8 -30.22 -28.51 37.66
CA ARG A 8 -30.23 -29.74 36.86
C ARG A 8 -31.36 -29.76 35.82
N ILE A 9 -32.56 -29.31 36.20
CA ILE A 9 -33.70 -29.24 35.29
C ILE A 9 -33.44 -28.21 34.19
N LEU A 10 -32.92 -27.03 34.56
CA LEU A 10 -32.61 -25.96 33.61
C LEU A 10 -31.49 -26.38 32.65
N ALA A 11 -30.42 -27.01 33.14
CA ALA A 11 -29.34 -27.53 32.30
C ALA A 11 -29.85 -28.57 31.29
N ALA A 12 -30.60 -29.58 31.75
CA ALA A 12 -31.18 -30.59 30.88
C ALA A 12 -32.17 -30.01 29.85
N ALA A 13 -33.01 -29.06 30.27
CA ALA A 13 -33.92 -28.36 29.37
C ALA A 13 -33.16 -27.53 28.33
N ALA A 14 -32.11 -26.82 28.74
CA ALA A 14 -31.30 -25.98 27.87
C ALA A 14 -30.55 -26.80 26.82
N GLU A 15 -29.98 -27.96 27.18
CA GLU A 15 -29.34 -28.87 26.22
C GLU A 15 -30.34 -29.42 25.21
N LEU A 16 -31.49 -29.90 25.68
CA LEU A 16 -32.53 -30.42 24.80
C LEU A 16 -33.04 -29.33 23.84
N LEU A 17 -33.25 -28.10 24.33
CA LEU A 17 -33.71 -26.95 23.53
C LEU A 17 -32.73 -26.56 22.43
N ALA A 18 -31.42 -26.65 22.71
CA ALA A 18 -30.39 -26.42 21.71
C ALA A 18 -30.35 -27.56 20.66
N ALA A 19 -30.46 -28.81 21.10
CA ALA A 19 -30.29 -29.97 20.22
C ALA A 19 -31.52 -30.33 19.37
N ARG A 20 -32.74 -30.09 19.89
CA ARG A 20 -33.98 -30.60 19.28
C ARG A 20 -35.03 -29.54 18.98
N GLY A 21 -34.87 -28.34 19.52
CA GLY A 21 -35.84 -27.25 19.43
C GLY A 21 -37.12 -27.50 20.25
N ILE A 22 -37.82 -26.42 20.57
CA ILE A 22 -38.99 -26.42 21.48
C ILE A 22 -40.13 -27.34 21.04
N ALA A 23 -40.33 -27.51 19.72
CA ALA A 23 -41.41 -28.33 19.18
C ALA A 23 -41.31 -29.81 19.58
N ARG A 24 -40.10 -30.30 19.88
CA ARG A 24 -39.79 -31.72 20.12
C ARG A 24 -39.47 -32.03 21.58
N ILE A 25 -39.71 -31.10 22.49
CA ILE A 25 -39.34 -31.24 23.90
C ILE A 25 -40.59 -31.17 24.76
N GLY A 26 -40.65 -32.00 25.80
CA GLY A 26 -41.69 -31.96 26.80
C GLY A 26 -41.12 -32.24 28.19
N ARG A 27 -42.00 -32.16 29.18
CA ARG A 27 -41.62 -32.37 30.59
C ARG A 27 -41.07 -33.77 30.85
N ARG A 28 -41.47 -34.77 30.07
CA ARG A 28 -41.01 -36.17 30.22
C ARG A 28 -39.57 -36.31 29.75
N GLU A 29 -39.24 -35.71 28.61
CA GLU A 29 -37.90 -35.71 28.05
C GLU A 29 -36.92 -34.97 28.98
N VAL A 30 -37.32 -33.80 29.49
CA VAL A 30 -36.53 -33.04 30.47
C VAL A 30 -36.36 -33.81 31.79
N ALA A 31 -37.42 -34.45 32.28
CA ALA A 31 -37.36 -35.28 33.48
C ALA A 31 -36.39 -36.46 33.34
N SER A 32 -36.44 -37.13 32.19
CA SER A 32 -35.52 -38.22 31.85
C SER A 32 -34.08 -37.74 31.79
N ALA A 33 -33.81 -36.64 31.07
CA ALA A 33 -32.48 -36.07 30.94
C ALA A 33 -31.92 -35.52 32.27
N ALA A 34 -32.77 -34.95 33.11
CA ALA A 34 -32.39 -34.43 34.43
C ALA A 34 -32.28 -35.52 35.51
N ASP A 35 -32.66 -36.78 35.22
CA ASP A 35 -32.81 -37.88 36.18
C ASP A 35 -33.65 -37.47 37.41
N LEU A 36 -34.83 -36.93 37.14
CA LEU A 36 -35.77 -36.44 38.15
C LEU A 36 -37.22 -36.84 37.79
N PRO A 37 -38.11 -37.01 38.79
CA PRO A 37 -39.52 -37.28 38.50
C PRO A 37 -40.18 -36.11 37.75
N VAL A 38 -41.07 -36.41 36.80
CA VAL A 38 -41.83 -35.41 36.00
C VAL A 38 -42.58 -34.40 36.88
N ARG A 39 -43.01 -34.81 38.09
CA ARG A 39 -43.65 -33.90 39.06
C ARG A 39 -42.73 -32.74 39.46
N VAL A 40 -41.43 -33.01 39.63
CA VAL A 40 -40.42 -32.02 40.05
C VAL A 40 -40.14 -31.06 38.90
N VAL A 41 -40.07 -31.56 37.66
CA VAL A 41 -39.98 -30.70 36.46
C VAL A 41 -41.22 -29.80 36.31
N SER A 42 -42.39 -30.30 36.69
CA SER A 42 -43.65 -29.52 36.65
C SER A 42 -43.72 -28.40 37.68
N GLU A 43 -42.86 -28.40 38.71
CA GLU A 43 -42.67 -27.27 39.63
C GLU A 43 -41.90 -26.12 38.96
N VAL A 44 -41.05 -26.42 37.97
CA VAL A 44 -40.28 -25.42 37.20
C VAL A 44 -41.11 -24.89 36.02
N GLY A 45 -41.83 -25.76 35.33
CA GLY A 45 -42.69 -25.37 34.21
C GLY A 45 -43.71 -26.44 33.85
N ARG A 46 -44.96 -26.04 33.64
CA ARG A 46 -46.09 -26.92 33.29
C ARG A 46 -46.25 -27.06 31.79
N SER A 47 -45.82 -26.05 31.03
CA SER A 47 -45.83 -26.03 29.57
C SER A 47 -44.40 -26.06 28.99
N ARG A 48 -44.29 -26.26 27.66
CA ARG A 48 -43.01 -26.09 26.94
C ARG A 48 -42.52 -24.66 27.02
N SER A 49 -43.46 -23.71 27.00
CA SER A 49 -43.19 -22.28 27.08
C SER A 49 -42.65 -21.89 28.46
N ASP A 50 -43.20 -22.46 29.54
CA ASP A 50 -42.72 -22.23 30.92
C ASP A 50 -41.27 -22.72 31.09
N LEU A 51 -40.95 -23.89 30.51
CA LEU A 51 -39.59 -24.43 30.54
C LEU A 51 -38.63 -23.58 29.71
N LEU A 52 -39.04 -23.11 28.53
CA LEU A 52 -38.25 -22.20 27.72
C LEU A 52 -38.03 -20.86 28.44
N ARG A 53 -39.08 -20.30 29.06
CA ARG A 53 -39.02 -19.08 29.87
C ARG A 53 -38.00 -19.23 30.98
N ALA A 54 -38.11 -20.30 31.78
CA ALA A 54 -37.21 -20.55 32.89
C ALA A 54 -35.75 -20.76 32.44
N VAL A 55 -35.53 -21.38 31.27
CA VAL A 55 -34.19 -21.49 30.68
C VAL A 55 -33.68 -20.12 30.26
N VAL A 56 -34.41 -19.35 29.47
CA VAL A 56 -33.99 -18.04 28.95
C VAL A 56 -33.73 -17.03 30.06
N GLU A 57 -34.52 -17.07 31.13
CA GLU A 57 -34.34 -16.25 32.33
C GLU A 57 -33.00 -16.54 33.04
N SER A 58 -32.46 -17.76 32.88
CA SER A 58 -31.17 -18.19 33.45
C SER A 58 -29.99 -18.14 32.49
N LEU A 59 -30.20 -17.83 31.20
CA LEU A 59 -29.12 -17.84 30.21
C LEU A 59 -28.18 -16.64 30.41
N PRO A 60 -26.85 -16.85 30.38
CA PRO A 60 -25.91 -15.74 30.26
C PRO A 60 -26.10 -15.02 28.92
N PHE A 61 -25.61 -13.79 28.84
CA PHE A 61 -25.56 -13.10 27.55
C PHE A 61 -24.40 -13.66 26.72
N PRO A 62 -24.50 -13.66 25.38
CA PRO A 62 -23.36 -13.99 24.53
C PRO A 62 -22.18 -13.02 24.76
N PRO A 63 -20.92 -13.43 24.53
CA PRO A 63 -19.73 -12.61 24.83
C PRO A 63 -19.79 -11.18 24.27
N ILE A 64 -20.24 -11.00 23.02
CA ILE A 64 -20.40 -9.67 22.40
C ILE A 64 -21.30 -8.76 23.22
N SER A 65 -22.41 -9.30 23.74
CA SER A 65 -23.36 -8.54 24.56
C SER A 65 -22.81 -8.24 25.95
N GLU A 66 -22.04 -9.15 26.54
CA GLU A 66 -21.33 -8.91 27.79
C GLU A 66 -20.28 -7.80 27.63
N SER A 67 -19.48 -7.85 26.56
CA SER A 67 -18.48 -6.82 26.23
C SER A 67 -19.12 -5.44 26.04
N LEU A 68 -20.25 -5.35 25.31
CA LEU A 68 -20.98 -4.09 25.14
C LEU A 68 -21.60 -3.59 26.44
N GLN A 69 -22.11 -4.49 27.31
CA GLN A 69 -22.61 -4.12 28.63
C GLN A 69 -21.49 -3.61 29.55
N GLN A 70 -20.31 -4.23 29.51
CA GLN A 70 -19.13 -3.78 30.23
C GLN A 70 -18.69 -2.40 29.73
N GLN A 71 -18.56 -2.21 28.41
CA GLN A 71 -18.24 -0.91 27.82
C GLN A 71 -19.27 0.18 28.18
N ALA A 72 -20.56 -0.17 28.24
CA ALA A 72 -21.62 0.74 28.65
C ALA A 72 -21.47 1.23 30.10
N GLN A 73 -21.04 0.34 31.01
CA GLN A 73 -20.91 0.62 32.45
C GLN A 73 -19.55 1.23 32.80
N GLN A 74 -18.48 0.75 32.18
CA GLN A 74 -17.09 1.11 32.41
C GLN A 74 -16.38 1.21 31.05
N PRO A 75 -16.39 2.38 30.41
CA PRO A 75 -15.74 2.58 29.12
C PRO A 75 -14.24 2.31 29.25
N THR A 76 -13.72 1.33 28.51
CA THR A 76 -12.30 0.94 28.57
C THR A 76 -11.55 1.27 27.28
N VAL A 77 -12.27 1.31 26.15
CA VAL A 77 -11.75 1.69 24.83
C VAL A 77 -12.67 2.76 24.20
N PRO A 78 -12.22 3.47 23.14
CA PRO A 78 -13.10 4.34 22.36
C PRO A 78 -14.37 3.61 21.89
N ALA A 79 -15.54 4.26 21.98
CA ALA A 79 -16.83 3.64 21.65
C ALA A 79 -16.90 3.09 20.21
N MET A 80 -16.26 3.77 19.24
CA MET A 80 -16.18 3.28 17.87
C MET A 80 -15.38 1.97 17.77
N GLN A 81 -14.26 1.85 18.49
CA GLN A 81 -13.48 0.62 18.54
C GLN A 81 -14.32 -0.52 19.10
N ALA A 82 -15.04 -0.31 20.20
CA ALA A 82 -15.94 -1.32 20.77
C ALA A 82 -17.03 -1.77 19.78
N LEU A 83 -17.64 -0.83 19.05
CA LEU A 83 -18.66 -1.14 18.04
C LEU A 83 -18.08 -1.89 16.83
N LEU A 84 -16.89 -1.52 16.35
CA LEU A 84 -16.21 -2.21 15.24
C LEU A 84 -15.79 -3.62 15.65
N THR A 85 -15.25 -3.80 16.86
CA THR A 85 -14.93 -5.13 17.40
C THR A 85 -16.20 -5.99 17.50
N ALA A 86 -17.29 -5.45 18.06
CA ALA A 86 -18.57 -6.15 18.12
C ALA A 86 -19.10 -6.50 16.72
N ALA A 87 -19.05 -5.56 15.77
CA ALA A 87 -19.46 -5.80 14.39
C ALA A 87 -18.63 -6.92 13.75
N ARG A 88 -17.30 -6.94 13.91
CA ARG A 88 -16.43 -8.01 13.40
C ARG A 88 -16.82 -9.37 13.96
N GLU A 89 -17.02 -9.47 15.27
CA GLU A 89 -17.40 -10.74 15.90
C GLU A 89 -18.77 -11.23 15.42
N VAL A 90 -19.75 -10.32 15.32
CA VAL A 90 -21.08 -10.62 14.77
C VAL A 90 -21.00 -11.01 13.30
N LEU A 91 -20.19 -10.35 12.47
CA LEU A 91 -20.11 -10.64 11.04
C LEU A 91 -19.31 -11.91 10.73
N GLY A 92 -18.27 -12.19 11.53
CA GLY A 92 -17.45 -13.40 11.43
C GLY A 92 -18.19 -14.65 11.92
N SER A 93 -19.06 -14.51 12.93
CA SER A 93 -19.90 -15.61 13.40
C SER A 93 -21.26 -15.09 13.91
N PRO A 94 -22.22 -14.78 13.02
CA PRO A 94 -23.48 -14.16 13.45
C PRO A 94 -24.32 -15.07 14.32
N ALA A 95 -24.21 -16.38 14.13
CA ALA A 95 -24.86 -17.36 15.00
C ALA A 95 -24.36 -17.28 16.45
N ALA A 96 -23.17 -16.73 16.72
CA ALA A 96 -22.65 -16.53 18.07
C ALA A 96 -23.18 -15.27 18.76
N ALA A 97 -23.78 -14.31 18.03
CA ALA A 97 -24.26 -13.05 18.59
C ALA A 97 -25.56 -13.19 19.41
N TRP A 98 -26.33 -14.26 19.12
CA TRP A 98 -27.60 -14.57 19.76
C TRP A 98 -27.71 -16.05 20.06
N ASP A 99 -28.23 -16.37 21.24
CA ASP A 99 -28.44 -17.76 21.62
C ASP A 99 -29.66 -18.34 20.90
N THR A 100 -29.52 -19.52 20.29
CA THR A 100 -30.62 -20.22 19.59
C THR A 100 -31.87 -20.41 20.45
N ARG A 101 -31.71 -20.54 21.78
CA ARG A 101 -32.82 -20.67 22.73
C ARG A 101 -33.53 -19.33 22.92
N GLU A 102 -32.80 -18.23 22.95
CA GLU A 102 -33.34 -16.88 23.00
C GLU A 102 -34.11 -16.53 21.71
N ILE A 103 -33.59 -16.96 20.53
CA ILE A 103 -34.29 -16.83 19.24
C ILE A 103 -35.62 -17.60 19.24
N GLN A 104 -35.65 -18.83 19.79
CA GLN A 104 -36.89 -19.59 19.94
C GLN A 104 -37.90 -18.87 20.85
N ALA A 105 -37.43 -18.23 21.91
CA ALA A 105 -38.30 -17.46 22.81
C ALA A 105 -38.85 -16.20 22.14
N LEU A 106 -38.04 -15.47 21.38
CA LEU A 106 -38.48 -14.34 20.56
C LEU A 106 -39.61 -14.71 19.60
N ALA A 107 -39.49 -15.85 18.92
CA ALA A 107 -40.52 -16.33 17.99
C ALA A 107 -41.87 -16.64 18.67
N LEU A 108 -41.83 -17.05 19.95
CA LEU A 108 -43.03 -17.44 20.71
C LEU A 108 -43.58 -16.34 21.62
N ALA A 109 -42.80 -15.30 21.91
CA ALA A 109 -43.15 -14.20 22.82
C ALA A 109 -44.51 -13.56 22.51
N ARG A 110 -44.88 -13.43 21.24
CA ARG A 110 -46.18 -12.85 20.82
C ARG A 110 -47.40 -13.71 21.18
N TYR A 111 -47.21 -14.98 21.52
CA TYR A 111 -48.28 -15.94 21.83
C TYR A 111 -48.33 -16.30 23.32
N ASP A 112 -47.35 -15.88 24.11
CA ASP A 112 -47.27 -16.16 25.55
C ASP A 112 -46.83 -14.88 26.29
N PRO A 113 -47.72 -14.24 27.07
CA PRO A 113 -47.41 -12.99 27.78
C PRO A 113 -46.28 -13.12 28.82
N GLU A 114 -46.15 -14.24 29.52
CA GLU A 114 -45.10 -14.42 30.54
C GLU A 114 -43.73 -14.58 29.88
N LEU A 115 -43.66 -15.37 28.80
CA LEU A 115 -42.45 -15.49 28.00
C LEU A 115 -42.11 -14.15 27.33
N GLY A 116 -43.12 -13.44 26.83
CA GLY A 116 -42.98 -12.11 26.24
C GLY A 116 -42.36 -11.10 27.20
N ALA A 117 -42.79 -11.08 28.46
CA ALA A 117 -42.19 -10.22 29.48
C ALA A 117 -40.70 -10.53 29.73
N THR A 118 -40.33 -11.82 29.73
CA THR A 118 -38.94 -12.27 29.92
C THR A 118 -38.05 -11.84 28.75
N VAL A 119 -38.54 -12.04 27.51
CA VAL A 119 -37.85 -11.62 26.30
C VAL A 119 -37.69 -10.10 26.24
N GLN A 120 -38.76 -9.36 26.55
CA GLN A 120 -38.73 -7.90 26.58
C GLN A 120 -37.67 -7.37 27.56
N HIS A 121 -37.61 -7.93 28.76
CA HIS A 121 -36.62 -7.54 29.76
C HIS A 121 -35.17 -7.69 29.26
N ARG A 122 -34.88 -8.80 28.58
CA ARG A 122 -33.53 -9.04 28.02
C ARG A 122 -33.24 -8.13 26.82
N LEU A 123 -34.23 -7.86 25.97
CA LEU A 123 -34.10 -6.88 24.89
C LEU A 123 -33.82 -5.47 25.42
N ASP A 124 -34.51 -5.07 26.49
CA ASP A 124 -34.31 -3.76 27.12
C ASP A 124 -32.89 -3.62 27.70
N GLN A 125 -32.33 -4.69 28.30
CA GLN A 125 -30.94 -4.69 28.77
C GLN A 125 -29.94 -4.50 27.62
N ARG A 126 -30.10 -5.23 26.51
CA ARG A 126 -29.24 -5.06 25.33
C ARG A 126 -29.39 -3.69 24.70
N ARG A 127 -30.63 -3.18 24.61
CA ARG A 127 -30.92 -1.83 24.09
C ARG A 127 -30.28 -0.76 24.94
N ALA A 128 -30.44 -0.83 26.26
CA ALA A 128 -29.82 0.12 27.19
C ALA A 128 -28.30 0.16 27.06
N ALA A 129 -27.64 -1.01 26.93
CA ALA A 129 -26.19 -1.08 26.73
C ALA A 129 -25.78 -0.42 25.41
N LEU A 130 -26.45 -0.74 24.30
CA LEU A 130 -26.15 -0.14 23.00
C LEU A 130 -26.45 1.37 22.98
N THR A 131 -27.58 1.82 23.52
CA THR A 131 -27.90 3.25 23.66
C THR A 131 -26.80 3.96 24.44
N ALA A 132 -26.28 3.36 25.52
CA ALA A 132 -25.18 3.94 26.28
C ALA A 132 -23.88 4.04 25.46
N VAL A 133 -23.52 3.00 24.69
CA VAL A 133 -22.34 3.04 23.81
C VAL A 133 -22.52 4.06 22.67
N VAL A 134 -23.72 4.16 22.08
CA VAL A 134 -24.03 5.17 21.06
C VAL A 134 -23.95 6.58 21.64
N ARG A 135 -24.40 6.79 22.89
CA ARG A 135 -24.22 8.06 23.60
C ARG A 135 -22.77 8.41 23.86
N GLN A 136 -21.94 7.44 24.26
CA GLN A 136 -20.50 7.65 24.39
C GLN A 136 -19.88 8.13 23.06
N LEU A 137 -20.36 7.58 21.94
CA LEU A 137 -19.96 8.00 20.60
C LEU A 137 -20.50 9.41 20.27
N ARG A 138 -21.74 9.75 20.64
CA ARG A 138 -22.28 11.11 20.46
C ARG A 138 -21.48 12.14 21.27
N ASP A 139 -21.16 11.82 22.52
CA ASP A 139 -20.43 12.70 23.43
C ASP A 139 -18.99 12.97 22.94
N SER A 140 -18.41 12.03 22.16
CA SER A 140 -17.13 12.25 21.48
C SER A 140 -17.26 13.03 20.17
N GLY A 141 -18.45 13.57 19.85
CA GLY A 141 -18.73 14.28 18.60
C GLY A 141 -18.77 13.36 17.38
N ALA A 142 -18.92 12.05 17.58
CA ALA A 142 -18.83 11.04 16.55
C ALA A 142 -20.18 10.59 16.00
N VAL A 143 -21.29 11.23 16.38
CA VAL A 143 -22.63 10.96 15.84
C VAL A 143 -23.32 12.27 15.44
N ASP A 144 -23.94 12.32 14.26
CA ASP A 144 -24.72 13.47 13.81
C ASP A 144 -25.86 13.77 14.81
N SER A 145 -26.00 15.04 15.17
CA SER A 145 -26.99 15.51 16.15
C SER A 145 -28.45 15.19 15.78
N SER A 146 -28.74 14.98 14.49
CA SER A 146 -30.08 14.64 13.98
C SER A 146 -30.47 13.18 14.19
N ILE A 147 -29.50 12.31 14.49
CA ILE A 147 -29.76 10.89 14.76
C ILE A 147 -30.30 10.78 16.20
N ASP A 148 -31.27 9.90 16.42
CA ASP A 148 -31.75 9.55 17.76
C ASP A 148 -30.98 8.32 18.29
N ASP A 149 -30.49 8.38 19.54
CA ASP A 149 -29.68 7.30 20.13
C ASP A 149 -30.44 5.98 20.24
N GLU A 150 -31.73 6.06 20.61
CA GLU A 150 -32.56 4.89 20.83
C GLU A 150 -32.90 4.22 19.50
N ALA A 151 -33.18 5.01 18.46
CA ALA A 151 -33.37 4.54 17.10
C ALA A 151 -32.10 3.87 16.55
N ALA A 152 -30.93 4.45 16.78
CA ALA A 152 -29.65 3.86 16.37
C ALA A 152 -29.37 2.54 17.09
N ALA A 153 -29.57 2.49 18.41
CA ALA A 153 -29.42 1.26 19.19
C ALA A 153 -30.39 0.16 18.74
N LEU A 154 -31.66 0.52 18.46
CA LEU A 154 -32.65 -0.41 17.95
C LEU A 154 -32.28 -0.94 16.55
N HIS A 155 -31.75 -0.07 15.68
CA HIS A 155 -31.24 -0.48 14.38
C HIS A 155 -30.10 -1.51 14.50
N LEU A 156 -29.10 -1.23 15.34
CA LEU A 156 -27.98 -2.15 15.58
C LEU A 156 -28.46 -3.50 16.12
N LEU A 157 -29.40 -3.50 17.07
CA LEU A 157 -30.02 -4.73 17.58
C LEU A 157 -30.77 -5.51 16.50
N ALA A 158 -31.57 -4.81 15.70
CA ALA A 158 -32.38 -5.43 14.65
C ALA A 158 -31.50 -6.07 13.58
N VAL A 159 -30.43 -5.38 13.16
CA VAL A 159 -29.43 -5.90 12.22
C VAL A 159 -28.76 -7.14 12.82
N GLY A 160 -28.22 -7.05 14.04
CA GLY A 160 -27.55 -8.19 14.69
C GLY A 160 -28.46 -9.42 14.82
N LEU A 161 -29.70 -9.23 15.28
CA LEU A 161 -30.68 -10.32 15.39
C LEU A 161 -31.02 -10.91 14.01
N GLY A 162 -31.26 -10.06 13.01
CA GLY A 162 -31.56 -10.50 11.65
C GLY A 162 -30.44 -11.33 11.03
N LEU A 163 -29.19 -10.89 11.19
CA LEU A 163 -28.01 -11.63 10.72
C LEU A 163 -27.88 -12.99 11.41
N SER A 164 -28.10 -13.07 12.73
CA SER A 164 -28.09 -14.35 13.46
C SER A 164 -29.14 -15.35 12.96
N VAL A 165 -30.35 -14.86 12.64
CA VAL A 165 -31.43 -15.72 12.11
C VAL A 165 -31.10 -16.19 10.69
N ILE A 166 -30.61 -15.30 9.82
CA ILE A 166 -30.29 -15.63 8.42
C ILE A 166 -29.07 -16.56 8.35
N ALA A 167 -28.02 -16.29 9.12
CA ALA A 167 -26.81 -17.11 9.13
C ALA A 167 -27.09 -18.56 9.57
N GLY A 168 -28.03 -18.78 10.49
CA GLY A 168 -28.45 -20.12 10.90
C GLY A 168 -29.22 -20.90 9.83
N ALA A 169 -29.72 -20.23 8.78
CA ALA A 169 -30.54 -20.83 7.72
C ALA A 169 -29.86 -20.82 6.33
N SER A 170 -28.81 -20.02 6.14
CA SER A 170 -28.10 -19.86 4.88
C SER A 170 -26.86 -20.75 4.81
N THR A 171 -26.61 -21.37 3.65
CA THR A 171 -25.38 -22.13 3.37
C THR A 171 -24.25 -21.26 2.79
N ASP A 172 -24.57 -20.04 2.33
CA ASP A 172 -23.65 -19.19 1.55
C ASP A 172 -23.04 -18.06 2.40
N TRP A 173 -22.93 -18.27 3.72
CA TRP A 173 -22.39 -17.28 4.66
C TRP A 173 -20.84 -17.28 4.64
N ASP A 174 -20.23 -16.81 3.54
CA ASP A 174 -18.78 -16.93 3.33
C ASP A 174 -18.05 -15.63 2.93
N ALA A 175 -18.63 -14.44 3.18
CA ALA A 175 -17.98 -13.16 2.82
C ALA A 175 -17.77 -12.17 3.99
N PRO A 176 -16.79 -12.41 4.89
CA PRO A 176 -16.38 -11.44 5.93
C PRO A 176 -16.03 -10.02 5.42
N PRO A 177 -15.37 -9.81 4.26
CA PRO A 177 -14.93 -8.47 3.86
C PRO A 177 -16.09 -7.55 3.42
N GLY A 178 -17.08 -8.10 2.70
CA GLY A 178 -18.18 -7.32 2.13
C GLY A 178 -19.08 -6.71 3.19
N TRP A 179 -19.42 -7.50 4.22
CA TRP A 179 -20.23 -7.03 5.34
C TRP A 179 -19.50 -6.04 6.24
N THR A 180 -18.20 -6.22 6.44
CA THR A 180 -17.36 -5.29 7.21
C THR A 180 -17.31 -3.93 6.52
N SER A 181 -17.13 -3.92 5.19
CA SER A 181 -17.15 -2.68 4.39
C SER A 181 -18.51 -1.97 4.43
N LEU A 182 -19.63 -2.71 4.32
CA LEU A 182 -20.97 -2.14 4.44
C LEU A 182 -21.21 -1.52 5.82
N SER A 183 -20.87 -2.25 6.88
CA SER A 183 -21.10 -1.80 8.26
C SER A 183 -20.29 -0.55 8.58
N ALA A 184 -19.02 -0.49 8.16
CA ALA A 184 -18.19 0.70 8.31
C ALA A 184 -18.76 1.90 7.54
N ARG A 185 -19.29 1.71 6.31
CA ARG A 185 -19.96 2.78 5.55
C ARG A 185 -21.21 3.31 6.26
N LEU A 186 -22.00 2.43 6.86
CA LEU A 186 -23.18 2.83 7.63
C LEU A 186 -22.76 3.62 8.88
N LEU A 187 -21.79 3.12 9.65
CA LEU A 187 -21.26 3.82 10.83
C LEU A 187 -20.67 5.19 10.47
N GLU A 188 -19.96 5.29 9.35
CA GLU A 188 -19.41 6.54 8.84
C GLU A 188 -20.49 7.56 8.45
N SER A 189 -21.59 7.09 7.83
CA SER A 189 -22.72 7.96 7.49
C SER A 189 -23.41 8.55 8.73
N LEU A 190 -23.26 7.89 9.89
CA LEU A 190 -23.82 8.34 11.16
C LEU A 190 -22.91 9.35 11.87
N ALA A 191 -21.66 9.55 11.45
CA ALA A 191 -20.72 10.38 12.19
C ALA A 191 -20.98 11.88 12.05
N ALA A 192 -20.61 12.70 13.05
CA ALA A 192 -20.69 14.16 12.97
C ALA A 192 -19.54 14.73 12.11
N ILE A 193 -19.80 15.84 11.43
CA ILE A 193 -18.94 16.38 10.35
C ILE A 193 -17.55 16.79 10.86
N ASP A 194 -17.48 17.40 12.05
CA ASP A 194 -16.23 17.82 12.69
C ASP A 194 -16.09 17.17 14.06
N LEU A 195 -15.18 16.20 14.17
CA LEU A 195 -14.82 15.57 15.44
C LEU A 195 -13.95 16.53 16.28
N PRO A 196 -14.20 16.70 17.59
CA PRO A 196 -13.28 17.42 18.46
C PRO A 196 -11.89 16.77 18.44
N HIS A 197 -10.83 17.58 18.38
CA HIS A 197 -9.45 17.11 18.30
C HIS A 197 -9.13 16.13 19.43
N ALA A 198 -8.69 14.92 19.08
CA ALA A 198 -8.04 14.04 20.02
C ALA A 198 -6.69 14.67 20.40
N VAL A 199 -6.53 15.08 21.66
CA VAL A 199 -5.21 15.43 22.20
C VAL A 199 -4.36 14.15 22.12
N PRO A 200 -3.18 14.16 21.48
CA PRO A 200 -2.35 12.97 21.40
C PRO A 200 -2.08 12.45 22.82
N ALA A 201 -2.41 11.18 23.06
CA ALA A 201 -2.17 10.56 24.35
C ALA A 201 -0.66 10.65 24.68
N PRO A 202 -0.28 11.00 25.92
CA PRO A 202 1.12 11.20 26.31
C PRO A 202 2.00 9.95 26.13
N GLU A 203 1.40 8.79 25.88
CA GLU A 203 2.08 7.53 25.56
C GLU A 203 1.55 6.90 24.26
N ALA A 204 1.64 7.60 23.13
CA ALA A 204 1.20 7.07 21.83
C ALA A 204 2.17 6.01 21.24
N SER A 205 1.61 5.03 20.54
CA SER A 205 2.35 4.13 19.65
C SER A 205 2.40 4.70 18.24
N THR A 206 3.59 4.73 17.64
CA THR A 206 3.73 5.11 16.23
C THR A 206 3.52 3.90 15.31
N TRP A 207 2.78 4.12 14.23
CA TRP A 207 2.48 3.13 13.20
C TRP A 207 2.72 3.74 11.82
N ARG A 208 3.22 2.91 10.91
CA ARG A 208 3.23 3.18 9.48
C ARG A 208 2.10 2.39 8.85
N ALA A 209 1.29 3.04 8.05
CA ALA A 209 0.19 2.42 7.36
C ALA A 209 0.21 2.76 5.88
N ARG A 210 -0.21 1.82 5.06
CA ARG A 210 -0.38 1.98 3.62
C ARG A 210 -1.74 1.45 3.24
N VAL A 211 -2.45 2.16 2.36
CA VAL A 211 -3.73 1.72 1.83
C VAL A 211 -3.94 2.27 0.42
N THR A 212 -4.50 1.45 -0.46
CA THR A 212 -4.93 1.89 -1.78
C THR A 212 -6.40 2.29 -1.71
N ILE A 213 -6.72 3.53 -2.04
CA ILE A 213 -8.09 4.07 -2.04
C ILE A 213 -8.45 4.58 -3.44
N SER A 214 -9.73 4.87 -3.69
CA SER A 214 -10.11 5.62 -4.90
C SER A 214 -9.47 7.01 -4.88
N ALA A 215 -8.99 7.51 -6.03
CA ALA A 215 -8.41 8.84 -6.20
C ALA A 215 -9.48 9.96 -6.18
N SER A 216 -10.37 9.92 -5.19
CA SER A 216 -11.36 10.96 -4.91
C SER A 216 -11.03 11.64 -3.58
N PRO A 217 -11.19 12.98 -3.47
CA PRO A 217 -11.02 13.68 -2.20
C PRO A 217 -11.89 13.08 -1.09
N THR A 218 -13.08 12.60 -1.45
CA THR A 218 -14.00 11.93 -0.52
C THR A 218 -13.38 10.68 0.08
N ALA A 219 -12.70 9.83 -0.69
CA ALA A 219 -12.09 8.61 -0.13
C ALA A 219 -11.01 8.93 0.91
N LEU A 220 -10.19 9.97 0.67
CA LEU A 220 -9.20 10.42 1.66
C LEU A 220 -9.89 11.02 2.90
N ALA A 221 -10.93 11.84 2.73
CA ALA A 221 -11.69 12.38 3.85
C ALA A 221 -12.29 11.27 4.73
N ARG A 222 -12.83 10.23 4.09
CA ARG A 222 -13.35 9.03 4.77
C ARG A 222 -12.28 8.31 5.58
N LEU A 223 -11.10 8.11 4.98
CA LEU A 223 -9.94 7.52 5.64
C LEU A 223 -9.54 8.30 6.90
N LEU A 224 -9.39 9.62 6.79
CA LEU A 224 -9.03 10.50 7.90
C LEU A 224 -10.09 10.49 9.00
N ARG A 225 -11.37 10.43 8.62
CA ARG A 225 -12.48 10.39 9.56
C ARG A 225 -12.48 9.14 10.42
N ILE A 226 -12.27 7.96 9.82
CA ILE A 226 -12.22 6.70 10.57
C ILE A 226 -11.03 6.69 11.55
N LEU A 227 -9.88 7.22 11.14
CA LEU A 227 -8.72 7.37 12.02
C LEU A 227 -9.03 8.31 13.20
N ALA A 228 -9.67 9.45 12.95
CA ALA A 228 -10.09 10.37 14.00
C ALA A 228 -11.05 9.73 15.01
N LEU A 229 -11.99 8.91 14.54
CA LEU A 229 -12.94 8.17 15.40
C LEU A 229 -12.26 7.16 16.35
N MET A 230 -11.08 6.66 15.96
CA MET A 230 -10.25 5.78 16.79
C MET A 230 -9.23 6.54 17.65
N GLN A 231 -9.35 7.87 17.73
CA GLN A 231 -8.39 8.75 18.41
C GLN A 231 -6.96 8.61 17.86
N VAL A 232 -6.83 8.28 16.58
CA VAL A 232 -5.54 8.21 15.89
C VAL A 232 -5.19 9.58 15.32
N THR A 233 -4.06 10.12 15.73
CA THR A 233 -3.48 11.32 15.14
C THR A 233 -2.71 10.95 13.88
N VAL A 234 -3.03 11.62 12.78
CA VAL A 234 -2.30 11.45 11.52
C VAL A 234 -1.15 12.45 11.48
N VAL A 235 0.08 11.96 11.62
CA VAL A 235 1.30 12.78 11.59
C VAL A 235 1.65 13.17 10.16
N THR A 236 1.48 12.25 9.21
CA THR A 236 1.81 12.47 7.81
C THR A 236 0.82 11.72 6.93
N VAL A 237 0.41 12.38 5.85
CA VAL A 237 -0.35 11.79 4.74
C VAL A 237 0.43 12.05 3.47
N LEU A 238 0.85 10.99 2.79
CA LEU A 238 1.47 11.05 1.48
C LEU A 238 0.57 10.33 0.49
N GLY A 239 -0.08 11.10 -0.37
CA GLY A 239 -0.88 10.59 -1.46
C GLY A 239 -0.10 10.55 -2.77
N ALA A 240 -0.16 9.43 -3.48
CA ALA A 240 0.37 9.34 -4.84
C ALA A 240 -0.69 8.73 -5.76
N GLN A 241 -1.05 9.47 -6.82
CA GLN A 241 -2.05 8.97 -7.77
C GLN A 241 -1.50 7.78 -8.56
N HIS A 242 -2.37 6.82 -8.79
CA HIS A 242 -2.13 5.67 -9.64
C HIS A 242 -3.00 5.77 -10.91
N GLU A 243 -2.53 5.22 -12.03
CA GLU A 243 -3.15 5.42 -13.35
C GLU A 243 -4.58 4.86 -13.46
N SER A 244 -4.98 3.95 -12.56
CA SER A 244 -6.30 3.30 -12.53
C SER A 244 -7.43 4.15 -11.91
N GLY A 245 -7.19 5.41 -11.56
CA GLY A 245 -8.14 6.21 -10.76
C GLY A 245 -8.16 5.80 -9.29
N GLU A 246 -7.14 5.07 -8.86
CA GLU A 246 -6.81 4.79 -7.47
C GLU A 246 -5.66 5.68 -7.00
N GLN A 247 -5.47 5.78 -5.70
CA GLN A 247 -4.42 6.54 -5.08
C GLN A 247 -3.84 5.69 -3.95
N LEU A 248 -2.51 5.55 -3.94
CA LEU A 248 -1.79 4.99 -2.82
C LEU A 248 -1.68 6.07 -1.74
N VAL A 249 -2.03 5.72 -0.51
CA VAL A 249 -1.89 6.62 0.64
C VAL A 249 -1.00 5.96 1.68
N ASP A 250 0.17 6.56 1.87
CA ASP A 250 1.08 6.25 2.96
C ASP A 250 0.81 7.19 4.13
N LEU A 251 0.69 6.61 5.31
CA LEU A 251 0.29 7.26 6.55
C LEU A 251 1.32 6.99 7.64
N ILE A 252 1.63 8.03 8.40
CA ILE A 252 2.26 7.88 9.71
C ILE A 252 1.24 8.26 10.76
N LEU A 253 1.00 7.35 11.68
CA LEU A 253 -0.08 7.40 12.65
C LEU A 253 0.49 7.35 14.07
N GLN A 254 -0.05 8.18 14.96
CA GLN A 254 0.11 8.05 16.40
C GLN A 254 -1.22 7.59 16.97
N ALA A 255 -1.20 6.40 17.58
CA ALA A 255 -2.39 5.76 18.12
C ALA A 255 -2.26 5.52 19.63
N PRO A 256 -3.37 5.45 20.38
CA PRO A 256 -3.38 4.97 21.76
C PRO A 256 -2.70 3.59 21.91
N ARG A 257 -2.09 3.30 23.07
CA ARG A 257 -1.34 2.05 23.32
C ARG A 257 -2.20 0.79 23.28
N ASP A 258 -3.47 0.92 23.60
CA ASP A 258 -4.50 -0.12 23.59
C ASP A 258 -5.05 -0.40 22.18
N LEU A 259 -4.75 0.45 21.19
CA LEU A 259 -5.11 0.19 19.81
C LEU A 259 -4.12 -0.80 19.17
N ASP A 260 -4.62 -1.97 18.80
CA ASP A 260 -3.82 -3.01 18.18
C ASP A 260 -3.69 -2.85 16.65
N ARG A 261 -2.74 -3.59 16.08
CA ARG A 261 -2.47 -3.61 14.63
C ARG A 261 -3.71 -4.02 13.82
N GLU A 262 -4.47 -4.98 14.33
CA GLU A 262 -5.58 -5.59 13.60
C GLU A 262 -6.75 -4.60 13.43
N SER A 263 -7.05 -3.83 14.49
CA SER A 263 -8.06 -2.77 14.46
C SER A 263 -7.70 -1.69 13.43
N LEU A 264 -6.42 -1.29 13.35
CA LEU A 264 -5.94 -0.35 12.33
C LEU A 264 -6.09 -0.92 10.91
N VAL A 265 -5.68 -2.17 10.68
CA VAL A 265 -5.82 -2.82 9.36
C VAL A 265 -7.28 -2.83 8.93
N GLN A 266 -8.22 -3.16 9.84
CA GLN A 266 -9.64 -3.21 9.54
C GLN A 266 -10.22 -1.83 9.22
N ALA A 267 -9.86 -0.82 10.01
CA ALA A 267 -10.27 0.55 9.77
C ALA A 267 -9.86 1.03 8.37
N LEU A 268 -8.60 0.81 7.99
CA LEU A 268 -8.10 1.17 6.66
C LEU A 268 -8.78 0.34 5.55
N SER A 269 -8.95 -0.97 5.76
CA SER A 269 -9.62 -1.89 4.82
C SER A 269 -11.10 -1.56 4.59
N SER A 270 -11.72 -0.77 5.47
CA SER A 270 -13.09 -0.33 5.29
C SER A 270 -13.25 0.74 4.19
N VAL A 271 -12.17 1.47 3.89
CA VAL A 271 -12.13 2.56 2.91
C VAL A 271 -11.44 2.15 1.62
N GLY A 272 -10.39 1.32 1.74
CA GLY A 272 -9.54 0.91 0.63
C GLY A 272 -9.19 -0.58 0.62
N THR A 273 -8.27 -0.93 -0.28
CA THR A 273 -7.72 -2.28 -0.44
C THR A 273 -6.24 -2.28 -0.10
N HIS A 274 -5.65 -3.48 0.05
CA HIS A 274 -4.22 -3.66 0.32
C HIS A 274 -3.72 -2.89 1.54
N ALA A 275 -4.51 -2.85 2.61
CA ALA A 275 -4.14 -2.18 3.85
C ALA A 275 -3.00 -2.93 4.55
N ILE A 276 -1.85 -2.26 4.71
CA ILE A 276 -0.69 -2.77 5.45
C ILE A 276 -0.44 -1.85 6.61
N VAL A 277 -0.26 -2.42 7.80
CA VAL A 277 0.11 -1.67 9.01
C VAL A 277 1.36 -2.30 9.60
N ALA A 278 2.36 -1.49 9.90
CA ALA A 278 3.61 -1.86 10.53
C ALA A 278 3.93 -0.90 11.69
N ARG A 279 4.81 -1.31 12.61
CA ARG A 279 5.27 -0.42 13.68
C ARG A 279 6.09 0.74 13.07
N GLY A 280 5.90 1.94 13.61
CA GLY A 280 6.68 3.12 13.23
C GLY A 280 8.07 3.12 13.88
N LEU A 281 8.94 3.95 13.32
CA LEU A 281 10.28 4.24 13.83
C LEU A 281 10.24 5.40 14.85
N ALA A 282 11.34 5.61 15.57
CA ALA A 282 11.42 6.66 16.60
C ALA A 282 11.31 8.08 16.00
N ASP A 283 11.82 8.29 14.79
CA ASP A 283 11.81 9.56 14.05
C ASP A 283 10.50 9.81 13.28
N ASP A 284 9.55 8.87 13.31
CA ASP A 284 8.25 9.04 12.66
C ASP A 284 7.32 10.02 13.39
N ALA A 285 7.67 10.43 14.62
CA ALA A 285 6.93 11.48 15.32
C ALA A 285 7.24 12.89 14.79
N ASP A 286 8.33 13.06 14.06
CA ASP A 286 8.76 14.35 13.53
C ASP A 286 8.08 14.68 12.18
N ASP A 287 7.92 15.96 11.88
CA ASP A 287 7.46 16.41 10.56
C ASP A 287 8.42 15.93 9.45
N ILE A 288 7.84 15.61 8.29
CA ILE A 288 8.55 15.03 7.16
C ILE A 288 9.71 15.90 6.67
N ALA A 289 9.55 17.23 6.65
CA ALA A 289 10.60 18.12 6.16
C ALA A 289 11.78 18.12 7.12
N THR A 290 11.51 18.14 8.43
CA THR A 290 12.55 18.08 9.47
C THR A 290 13.34 16.78 9.38
N ARG A 291 12.65 15.64 9.27
CA ARG A 291 13.28 14.32 9.14
C ARG A 291 14.12 14.20 7.86
N VAL A 292 13.60 14.67 6.73
CA VAL A 292 14.36 14.68 5.46
C VAL A 292 15.62 15.51 5.60
N LEU A 293 15.54 16.72 6.17
CA LEU A 293 16.70 17.57 6.38
C LEU A 293 17.73 16.97 7.34
N GLN A 294 17.29 16.34 8.43
CA GLN A 294 18.17 15.63 9.37
C GLN A 294 18.86 14.43 8.70
N ARG A 295 18.15 13.65 7.88
CA ARG A 295 18.72 12.55 7.10
C ARG A 295 19.71 13.06 6.05
N CYS A 296 19.38 14.14 5.35
CA CYS A 296 20.34 14.81 4.45
C CYS A 296 21.59 15.26 5.20
N ALA A 297 21.46 15.83 6.40
CA ALA A 297 22.60 16.20 7.23
C ALA A 297 23.42 14.99 7.70
N ALA A 298 22.77 13.86 8.02
CA ALA A 298 23.46 12.62 8.36
C ALA A 298 24.24 12.04 7.15
N LEU A 299 23.66 12.10 5.95
CA LEU A 299 24.29 11.67 4.70
C LEU A 299 25.54 12.48 4.34
N VAL A 300 25.65 13.71 4.84
CA VAL A 300 26.89 14.50 4.72
C VAL A 300 28.04 13.86 5.50
N ALA A 301 27.75 13.20 6.63
CA ALA A 301 28.75 12.50 7.43
C ALA A 301 28.99 11.06 6.93
N ASP A 302 27.94 10.39 6.46
CA ASP A 302 27.98 9.01 5.97
C ASP A 302 27.19 8.86 4.65
N PRO A 303 27.86 9.09 3.49
CA PRO A 303 27.24 8.92 2.18
C PRO A 303 26.81 7.50 1.85
N ASP A 304 27.43 6.48 2.49
CA ASP A 304 27.15 5.07 2.23
C ASP A 304 25.78 4.63 2.75
N ALA A 305 25.16 5.44 3.62
CA ALA A 305 23.79 5.25 4.09
C ALA A 305 22.72 5.69 3.06
N ALA A 306 23.10 6.25 1.90
CA ALA A 306 22.17 6.77 0.90
C ALA A 306 21.14 5.73 0.37
N PRO A 307 21.50 4.47 0.10
CA PRO A 307 20.53 3.44 -0.31
C PRO A 307 19.42 3.25 0.71
N GLN A 308 19.79 3.14 1.99
CA GLN A 308 18.83 2.99 3.08
C GLN A 308 17.96 4.25 3.22
N ALA A 309 18.56 5.43 3.13
CA ALA A 309 17.82 6.68 3.22
C ALA A 309 16.81 6.84 2.06
N ALA A 310 17.14 6.38 0.85
CA ALA A 310 16.23 6.34 -0.28
C ALA A 310 15.09 5.33 -0.06
N ALA A 311 15.40 4.12 0.45
CA ALA A 311 14.41 3.10 0.80
C ALA A 311 13.42 3.60 1.85
N ASP A 312 13.91 4.26 2.90
CA ASP A 312 13.09 4.83 3.98
C ASP A 312 12.20 5.99 3.47
N LEU A 313 12.72 6.84 2.58
CA LEU A 313 11.99 7.99 2.02
C LEU A 313 10.73 7.57 1.24
N VAL A 314 10.80 6.41 0.59
CA VAL A 314 9.67 5.84 -0.16
C VAL A 314 9.07 4.62 0.54
N LEU A 315 9.37 4.38 1.82
CA LEU A 315 8.77 3.27 2.59
C LEU A 315 8.80 1.93 1.82
N ALA A 316 9.97 1.56 1.31
CA ALA A 316 10.20 0.26 0.66
C ALA A 316 10.24 -0.88 1.69
N ASP A 317 9.85 -2.09 1.29
CA ASP A 317 9.83 -3.25 2.20
C ASP A 317 11.24 -3.85 2.35
N SER A 318 12.03 -3.81 1.29
CA SER A 318 13.45 -4.18 1.30
C SER A 318 14.23 -3.40 0.23
N TRP A 319 15.56 -3.42 0.36
CA TRP A 319 16.47 -2.81 -0.59
C TRP A 319 17.76 -3.59 -0.71
N GLU A 320 18.41 -3.45 -1.85
CA GLU A 320 19.73 -4.00 -2.11
C GLU A 320 20.53 -3.09 -3.06
N VAL A 321 21.85 -3.27 -3.06
CA VAL A 321 22.76 -2.60 -4.00
C VAL A 321 23.27 -3.64 -4.99
N LYS A 322 23.16 -3.34 -6.28
CA LYS A 322 23.61 -4.19 -7.39
C LYS A 322 24.58 -3.45 -8.27
N ALA A 323 25.41 -4.20 -9.00
CA ALA A 323 26.13 -3.64 -10.13
C ALA A 323 25.13 -3.02 -11.13
N ALA A 324 25.48 -1.88 -11.72
CA ALA A 324 24.61 -1.16 -12.64
C ALA A 324 24.25 -1.98 -13.89
N SER A 325 25.06 -2.97 -14.26
CA SER A 325 24.80 -3.94 -15.34
C SER A 325 23.93 -5.14 -14.92
N GLN A 326 23.65 -5.35 -13.62
CA GLN A 326 22.99 -6.54 -13.09
C GLN A 326 21.69 -6.24 -12.34
N GLY A 327 20.89 -7.28 -12.11
CA GLY A 327 19.64 -7.23 -11.34
C GLY A 327 18.41 -6.92 -12.20
N GLU A 328 17.29 -6.69 -11.52
CA GLU A 328 16.01 -6.42 -12.16
C GLU A 328 15.92 -4.96 -12.65
N ASP A 329 15.21 -4.76 -13.76
CA ASP A 329 14.83 -3.45 -14.26
C ASP A 329 13.59 -2.93 -13.48
N THR A 330 13.34 -1.62 -13.51
CA THR A 330 12.18 -1.03 -12.84
C THR A 330 10.88 -1.64 -13.36
N SER A 331 10.00 -2.02 -12.43
CA SER A 331 8.66 -2.55 -12.66
C SER A 331 7.68 -1.86 -11.70
N ALA A 332 6.43 -2.33 -11.66
CA ALA A 332 5.45 -1.82 -10.70
C ALA A 332 5.93 -1.97 -9.24
N GLU A 333 6.55 -3.10 -8.90
CA GLU A 333 6.91 -3.47 -7.51
C GLU A 333 8.42 -3.36 -7.23
N VAL A 334 9.21 -3.04 -8.26
CA VAL A 334 10.67 -2.90 -8.19
C VAL A 334 11.06 -1.51 -8.66
N LEU A 335 11.71 -0.75 -7.78
CA LEU A 335 12.23 0.58 -8.11
C LEU A 335 13.76 0.54 -8.15
N ARG A 336 14.31 0.55 -9.37
CA ARG A 336 15.75 0.62 -9.64
C ARG A 336 16.16 2.07 -9.87
N MET A 337 17.23 2.50 -9.20
CA MET A 337 17.77 3.84 -9.33
C MET A 337 19.29 3.82 -9.32
N GLN A 338 19.89 4.72 -10.07
CA GLN A 338 21.32 4.91 -10.04
C GLN A 338 21.76 5.62 -8.75
N TRP A 339 22.65 4.99 -7.98
CA TRP A 339 23.25 5.59 -6.78
C TRP A 339 24.68 6.05 -7.04
N THR A 340 25.53 5.14 -7.50
CA THR A 340 26.83 5.45 -8.06
C THR A 340 26.84 5.09 -9.54
N LEU A 341 28.00 5.27 -10.18
CA LEU A 341 28.19 4.96 -11.59
C LEU A 341 28.09 3.47 -11.88
N ASP A 342 28.65 2.67 -10.98
CA ASP A 342 28.81 1.24 -11.04
C ASP A 342 27.77 0.51 -10.20
N GLN A 343 27.02 1.22 -9.35
CA GLN A 343 26.03 0.62 -8.46
C GLN A 343 24.67 1.29 -8.53
N HIS A 344 23.65 0.44 -8.63
CA HIS A 344 22.25 0.83 -8.55
C HIS A 344 21.67 0.34 -7.22
N VAL A 345 20.75 1.15 -6.69
CA VAL A 345 19.89 0.76 -5.57
C VAL A 345 18.62 0.18 -6.15
N VAL A 346 18.28 -1.02 -5.71
CA VAL A 346 17.05 -1.73 -6.10
C VAL A 346 16.18 -1.85 -4.87
N LEU A 347 15.02 -1.21 -4.92
CA LEU A 347 14.02 -1.23 -3.86
C LEU A 347 12.89 -2.17 -4.25
N HIS A 348 12.40 -2.93 -3.29
CA HIS A 348 11.33 -3.91 -3.51
C HIS A 348 10.14 -3.62 -2.60
N ARG A 349 8.94 -3.91 -3.12
CA ARG A 349 7.70 -3.98 -2.35
C ARG A 349 6.99 -5.29 -2.60
N ALA A 350 6.43 -5.87 -1.55
CA ALA A 350 5.60 -7.07 -1.66
C ALA A 350 4.22 -6.77 -2.26
N HIS A 351 3.69 -5.57 -1.98
CA HIS A 351 2.39 -5.10 -2.46
C HIS A 351 2.40 -3.57 -2.66
N ALA A 352 1.48 -3.09 -3.52
CA ALA A 352 1.29 -1.68 -3.88
C ALA A 352 2.43 -1.07 -4.74
N PRO A 353 2.18 -0.79 -6.03
CA PRO A 353 3.19 -0.29 -6.94
C PRO A 353 3.88 1.00 -6.49
N PHE A 354 5.16 1.15 -6.83
CA PHE A 354 5.85 2.43 -6.75
C PHE A 354 5.27 3.42 -7.76
N THR A 355 5.16 4.68 -7.34
CA THR A 355 4.67 5.78 -8.17
C THR A 355 5.82 6.61 -8.74
N GLY A 356 5.55 7.35 -9.83
CA GLY A 356 6.54 8.27 -10.42
C GLY A 356 7.07 9.30 -9.42
N THR A 357 6.19 9.84 -8.56
CA THR A 357 6.58 10.80 -7.52
C THR A 357 7.50 10.19 -6.45
N GLU A 358 7.35 8.91 -6.14
CA GLU A 358 8.28 8.20 -5.24
C GLU A 358 9.64 8.01 -5.89
N HIS A 359 9.66 7.61 -7.17
CA HIS A 359 10.89 7.53 -7.95
C HIS A 359 11.62 8.88 -7.99
N ASP A 360 10.91 9.98 -8.30
CA ASP A 360 11.49 11.31 -8.37
C ASP A 360 12.08 11.75 -7.02
N ARG A 361 11.38 11.49 -5.91
CA ARG A 361 11.87 11.81 -4.55
C ARG A 361 13.11 11.03 -4.16
N ALA A 362 13.10 9.71 -4.34
CA ALA A 362 14.24 8.87 -4.01
C ALA A 362 15.45 9.18 -4.91
N SER A 363 15.23 9.38 -6.21
CA SER A 363 16.28 9.78 -7.14
C SER A 363 16.86 11.17 -6.81
N ALA A 364 16.02 12.13 -6.41
CA ALA A 364 16.48 13.44 -5.97
C ALA A 364 17.40 13.37 -4.74
N LEU A 365 17.10 12.48 -3.78
CA LEU A 365 17.96 12.23 -2.62
C LEU A 365 19.33 11.68 -3.05
N LEU A 366 19.36 10.66 -3.91
CA LEU A 366 20.62 10.12 -4.44
C LEU A 366 21.40 11.19 -5.24
N GLY A 367 20.68 12.03 -5.99
CA GLY A 367 21.24 13.16 -6.72
C GLY A 367 21.86 14.24 -5.82
N LEU A 368 21.29 14.47 -4.64
CA LEU A 368 21.86 15.36 -3.62
C LEU A 368 23.17 14.78 -3.05
N VAL A 369 23.19 13.49 -2.71
CA VAL A 369 24.39 12.81 -2.20
C VAL A 369 25.53 12.88 -3.22
N ALA A 370 25.23 12.61 -4.50
CA ALA A 370 26.20 12.74 -5.58
C ALA A 370 26.75 14.18 -5.74
N ALA A 371 25.90 15.20 -5.58
CA ALA A 371 26.32 16.60 -5.62
C ALA A 371 27.21 16.98 -4.43
N LEU A 372 26.90 16.46 -3.24
CA LEU A 372 27.74 16.64 -2.04
C LEU A 372 29.12 16.00 -2.21
N ALA A 373 29.19 14.79 -2.76
CA ALA A 373 30.45 14.10 -3.07
C ALA A 373 31.30 14.93 -4.06
N GLN A 374 30.70 15.43 -5.15
CA GLN A 374 31.38 16.29 -6.12
C GLN A 374 31.93 17.58 -5.48
N SER A 375 31.15 18.22 -4.59
CA SER A 375 31.59 19.45 -3.91
C SER A 375 32.84 19.27 -3.03
N ARG A 376 33.11 18.03 -2.58
CA ARG A 376 34.28 17.65 -1.79
C ARG A 376 35.48 17.23 -2.65
N GLY A 377 35.39 17.35 -3.96
CA GLY A 377 36.44 16.96 -4.90
C GLY A 377 36.55 15.45 -5.11
N VAL A 378 35.53 14.67 -4.72
CA VAL A 378 35.43 13.26 -5.10
C VAL A 378 34.99 13.20 -6.57
N GLU A 379 35.86 12.71 -7.46
CA GLU A 379 35.60 12.51 -8.90
C GLU A 379 34.60 11.34 -9.16
N GLU A 380 33.50 11.29 -8.43
CA GLU A 380 32.44 10.29 -8.60
C GLU A 380 31.42 10.67 -9.69
N GLY A 381 31.53 11.85 -10.31
CA GLY A 381 30.58 12.33 -11.31
C GLY A 381 30.95 12.01 -12.75
N TYR A 382 30.03 11.38 -13.50
CA TYR A 382 29.99 11.48 -14.96
C TYR A 382 29.33 12.82 -15.29
N GLY A 383 30.15 13.88 -15.32
CA GLY A 383 29.78 15.24 -15.65
C GLY A 383 30.88 15.86 -16.49
N TRP A 384 30.71 15.89 -17.80
CA TRP A 384 31.70 16.45 -18.71
C TRP A 384 31.22 17.75 -19.29
N SER A 385 31.97 18.83 -19.08
CA SER A 385 31.84 20.01 -19.92
C SER A 385 32.59 19.78 -21.23
N THR A 386 31.92 19.98 -22.36
CA THR A 386 32.56 19.97 -23.68
C THR A 386 32.26 21.26 -24.41
N GLN A 387 33.23 21.75 -25.17
CA GLN A 387 33.05 22.88 -26.06
C GLN A 387 33.00 22.36 -27.50
N LEU A 388 31.94 22.72 -28.22
CA LEU A 388 31.78 22.38 -29.63
C LEU A 388 32.65 23.27 -30.52
N ARG A 389 32.77 22.89 -31.80
CA ARG A 389 33.63 23.60 -32.78
C ARG A 389 33.24 25.07 -32.98
N ASP A 390 31.99 25.41 -32.74
CA ASP A 390 31.45 26.78 -32.85
C ASP A 390 31.48 27.55 -31.52
N GLY A 391 32.13 27.01 -30.50
CA GLY A 391 32.32 27.65 -29.20
C GLY A 391 31.19 27.41 -28.20
N ALA A 392 30.09 26.76 -28.59
CA ALA A 392 29.01 26.44 -27.65
C ALA A 392 29.45 25.45 -26.57
N ARG A 393 29.07 25.72 -25.32
CA ARG A 393 29.35 24.84 -24.19
C ARG A 393 28.17 23.92 -23.93
N LEU A 394 28.48 22.67 -23.61
CA LEU A 394 27.52 21.63 -23.28
C LEU A 394 27.99 20.84 -22.07
N TRP A 395 27.03 20.36 -21.27
CA TRP A 395 27.28 19.44 -20.17
C TRP A 395 26.67 18.09 -20.47
N ILE A 396 27.50 17.06 -20.52
CA ILE A 396 27.08 15.67 -20.61
C ILE A 396 27.05 15.10 -19.20
N ARG A 397 25.93 14.52 -18.80
CA ARG A 397 25.78 13.88 -17.48
C ARG A 397 24.89 12.66 -17.55
N LEU A 398 24.87 11.86 -16.49
CA LEU A 398 23.87 10.81 -16.33
C LEU A 398 22.46 11.41 -16.30
N ALA A 399 21.53 10.72 -16.97
CA ALA A 399 20.12 11.04 -16.92
C ALA A 399 19.53 10.68 -15.56
N ARG A 400 18.52 11.43 -15.16
CA ARG A 400 17.72 11.21 -13.96
C ARG A 400 16.25 11.09 -14.36
N PRO A 401 15.38 10.47 -13.54
CA PRO A 401 13.94 10.38 -13.81
C PRO A 401 13.28 11.73 -14.09
N ALA A 402 13.71 12.79 -13.38
CA ALA A 402 13.25 14.17 -13.60
C ALA A 402 13.56 14.72 -15.00
N ASP A 403 14.49 14.12 -15.75
CA ASP A 403 14.81 14.49 -17.13
C ASP A 403 13.79 13.97 -18.14
N ALA A 404 12.85 13.10 -17.73
CA ALA A 404 11.90 12.44 -18.63
C ALA A 404 11.15 13.45 -19.51
N GLN A 405 10.66 14.55 -18.94
CA GLN A 405 9.99 15.60 -19.71
C GLN A 405 10.94 16.31 -20.69
N GLY A 406 12.13 16.70 -20.24
CA GLY A 406 13.11 17.35 -21.12
C GLY A 406 13.59 16.45 -22.27
N ILE A 407 13.64 15.12 -22.02
CA ILE A 407 13.90 14.10 -23.04
C ILE A 407 12.71 13.99 -24.00
N ALA A 408 11.47 14.04 -23.52
CA ALA A 408 10.27 14.06 -24.36
C ALA A 408 10.28 15.27 -25.29
N ASP A 409 10.51 16.47 -24.75
CA ASP A 409 10.56 17.72 -25.49
C ASP A 409 11.68 17.69 -26.55
N MET A 410 12.85 17.12 -26.21
CA MET A 410 13.95 16.92 -27.16
C MET A 410 13.57 15.97 -28.30
N HIS A 411 12.88 14.88 -28.00
CA HIS A 411 12.38 13.96 -29.04
C HIS A 411 11.32 14.60 -29.94
N GLU A 412 10.46 15.45 -29.40
CA GLU A 412 9.46 16.18 -30.19
C GLU A 412 10.11 17.17 -31.17
N ARG A 413 11.21 17.81 -30.75
CA ARG A 413 12.03 18.66 -31.64
C ARG A 413 12.80 17.88 -32.70
N CYS A 414 13.13 16.61 -32.45
CA CYS A 414 13.81 15.75 -33.41
C CYS A 414 12.92 15.43 -34.63
N SER A 415 13.52 15.47 -35.82
CA SER A 415 12.82 15.08 -37.05
C SER A 415 12.36 13.62 -37.00
N GLU A 416 11.30 13.29 -37.75
CA GLU A 416 10.83 11.90 -37.89
C GLU A 416 11.95 10.99 -38.39
N ARG A 417 12.81 11.50 -39.27
CA ARG A 417 13.99 10.77 -39.77
C ARG A 417 14.99 10.46 -38.64
N SER A 418 15.32 11.43 -37.78
CA SER A 418 16.21 11.22 -36.63
C SER A 418 15.64 10.21 -35.63
N ARG A 419 14.33 10.28 -35.37
CA ARG A 419 13.63 9.32 -34.49
C ARG A 419 13.59 7.92 -35.11
N TYR A 420 13.28 7.80 -36.40
CA TYR A 420 13.27 6.53 -37.11
C TYR A 420 14.66 5.88 -37.14
N HIS A 421 15.72 6.68 -37.36
CA HIS A 421 17.11 6.23 -37.30
C HIS A 421 17.54 5.70 -35.94
N ARG A 422 16.90 6.18 -34.87
CA ARG A 422 17.21 5.76 -33.50
C ARG A 422 16.45 4.52 -33.05
N TYR A 423 15.19 4.38 -33.46
CA TYR A 423 14.26 3.38 -32.90
C TYR A 423 13.75 2.35 -33.92
N PHE A 424 14.13 2.48 -35.19
CA PHE A 424 13.76 1.59 -36.32
C PHE A 424 12.24 1.40 -36.55
N THR A 425 11.41 2.17 -35.84
CA THR A 425 9.95 2.09 -35.89
C THR A 425 9.35 3.50 -35.91
N PRO A 426 8.25 3.75 -36.66
CA PRO A 426 7.50 5.00 -36.57
C PRO A 426 6.82 5.07 -35.19
N MET A 427 7.47 5.75 -34.25
CA MET A 427 7.02 5.78 -32.85
C MET A 427 6.13 7.02 -32.61
N ASN A 428 4.82 6.80 -32.42
CA ASN A 428 3.82 7.86 -32.35
C ASN A 428 3.46 8.32 -30.92
N SER A 429 4.01 7.72 -29.86
CA SER A 429 3.82 8.24 -28.49
C SER A 429 4.90 7.76 -27.53
N TRP A 430 5.60 8.70 -26.90
CA TRP A 430 6.40 8.44 -25.71
C TRP A 430 5.45 8.38 -24.51
N ARG A 431 5.18 7.18 -23.99
CA ARG A 431 4.50 7.07 -22.69
C ARG A 431 5.51 7.38 -21.60
N ASP A 432 5.07 8.16 -20.63
CA ASP A 432 5.81 8.64 -19.47
C ASP A 432 6.63 7.55 -18.75
N GLU A 433 6.06 6.33 -18.65
CA GLU A 433 6.70 5.16 -18.04
C GLU A 433 7.91 4.63 -18.83
N ASN A 434 7.84 4.64 -20.17
CA ASN A 434 8.98 4.24 -21.02
C ASN A 434 10.12 5.26 -20.92
N LEU A 435 9.80 6.55 -20.81
CA LEU A 435 10.78 7.62 -20.63
C LEU A 435 11.45 7.57 -19.25
N ARG A 436 10.67 7.33 -18.18
CA ARG A 436 11.22 7.11 -16.84
C ARG A 436 12.10 5.86 -16.79
N ARG A 437 11.70 4.78 -17.47
CA ARG A 437 12.52 3.56 -17.55
C ARG A 437 13.86 3.84 -18.19
N ILE A 438 13.93 4.55 -19.32
CA ILE A 438 15.21 4.88 -20.00
C ILE A 438 16.03 5.95 -19.27
N SER A 439 15.46 6.66 -18.29
CA SER A 439 16.12 7.78 -17.58
C SER A 439 16.68 7.39 -16.21
N GLY A 440 17.02 6.11 -16.01
CA GLY A 440 17.67 5.61 -14.79
C GLY A 440 17.08 4.34 -14.17
N GLY A 441 15.99 3.81 -14.73
CA GLY A 441 15.29 2.61 -14.25
C GLY A 441 15.67 1.31 -14.96
N HIS A 442 16.82 1.24 -15.62
CA HIS A 442 17.27 0.08 -16.40
C HIS A 442 18.67 -0.36 -15.97
N ARG A 443 19.09 -1.57 -16.38
CA ARG A 443 20.48 -1.98 -16.37
C ARG A 443 21.30 -1.22 -17.39
N GLY A 444 22.53 -0.86 -17.03
CA GLY A 444 23.40 0.01 -17.82
C GLY A 444 23.28 1.47 -17.40
N ALA A 445 23.46 2.39 -18.35
CA ALA A 445 23.41 3.83 -18.07
C ALA A 445 22.88 4.65 -19.24
N THR A 446 22.34 5.82 -18.91
CA THR A 446 21.85 6.81 -19.87
C THR A 446 22.53 8.15 -19.65
N LEU A 447 22.99 8.76 -20.74
CA LEU A 447 23.60 10.09 -20.75
C LEU A 447 22.69 11.09 -21.45
N VAL A 448 22.60 12.29 -20.89
CA VAL A 448 21.98 13.46 -21.52
C VAL A 448 23.02 14.57 -21.71
N ALA A 449 22.92 15.30 -22.82
CA ALA A 449 23.65 16.54 -23.03
C ALA A 449 22.72 17.73 -22.84
N THR A 450 23.19 18.74 -22.08
CA THR A 450 22.44 19.97 -21.79
C THR A 450 23.21 21.20 -22.27
N ASN A 451 22.49 22.22 -22.76
CA ASN A 451 23.06 23.51 -23.17
C ASN A 451 23.15 24.50 -21.98
N ASP A 452 23.65 25.72 -22.25
CA ASP A 452 23.77 26.80 -21.25
C ASP A 452 22.41 27.21 -20.62
N GLU A 453 21.30 26.94 -21.31
CA GLU A 453 19.94 27.21 -20.84
C GLU A 453 19.34 26.03 -20.04
N GLY A 454 20.08 24.92 -19.92
CA GLY A 454 19.62 23.70 -19.25
C GLY A 454 18.75 22.78 -20.11
N GLU A 455 18.53 23.10 -21.39
CA GLU A 455 17.74 22.27 -22.30
C GLU A 455 18.50 20.99 -22.68
N ILE A 456 17.81 19.85 -22.68
CA ILE A 456 18.38 18.58 -23.15
C ILE A 456 18.42 18.58 -24.69
N VAL A 457 19.60 18.34 -25.26
CA VAL A 457 19.87 18.43 -26.71
C VAL A 457 20.42 17.13 -27.31
N ALA A 458 20.74 16.13 -26.48
CA ALA A 458 21.08 14.78 -26.92
C ALA A 458 20.81 13.75 -25.82
N LEU A 459 20.58 12.51 -26.24
CA LEU A 459 20.40 11.34 -25.40
C LEU A 459 21.27 10.19 -25.91
N GLY A 460 21.97 9.51 -25.02
CA GLY A 460 22.78 8.33 -25.31
C GLY A 460 22.52 7.22 -24.30
N ASN A 461 22.56 5.97 -24.73
CA ASN A 461 22.29 4.83 -23.88
C ASN A 461 23.40 3.78 -24.02
N VAL A 462 23.71 3.10 -22.92
CA VAL A 462 24.52 1.88 -22.86
C VAL A 462 23.70 0.84 -22.10
N PHE A 463 23.09 -0.12 -22.78
CA PHE A 463 22.21 -1.13 -22.18
C PHE A 463 22.76 -2.54 -22.46
N PRO A 464 22.50 -3.55 -21.61
CA PRO A 464 22.77 -4.94 -21.97
C PRO A 464 22.12 -5.35 -23.29
N GLU A 465 22.79 -6.18 -24.11
CA GLU A 465 22.25 -6.67 -25.40
C GLU A 465 20.96 -7.50 -25.22
N GLY A 466 20.76 -8.09 -24.05
CA GLY A 466 19.57 -8.88 -23.76
C GLY A 466 19.22 -8.97 -22.28
N PRO A 467 18.05 -9.55 -21.95
CA PRO A 467 17.52 -9.58 -20.58
C PRO A 467 18.38 -10.33 -19.56
N SER A 468 19.33 -11.15 -20.02
CA SER A 468 20.26 -11.90 -19.18
C SER A 468 21.72 -11.70 -19.57
N ASP A 469 22.02 -10.76 -20.47
CA ASP A 469 23.40 -10.47 -20.84
C ASP A 469 24.02 -9.55 -19.79
N GLU A 470 25.19 -9.92 -19.29
CA GLU A 470 25.98 -9.12 -18.35
C GLU A 470 27.34 -8.72 -18.97
N SER A 471 27.59 -9.14 -20.22
CA SER A 471 28.90 -9.08 -20.90
C SER A 471 28.88 -8.23 -22.17
N GLY A 472 27.78 -8.22 -22.92
CA GLY A 472 27.58 -7.36 -24.08
C GLY A 472 26.70 -6.15 -23.76
N ALA A 473 27.04 -5.00 -24.34
CA ALA A 473 26.18 -3.82 -24.29
C ALA A 473 25.89 -3.21 -25.65
N GLU A 474 24.64 -2.82 -25.87
CA GLU A 474 24.23 -1.97 -26.97
C GLU A 474 24.48 -0.49 -26.63
N ILE A 475 25.08 0.23 -27.58
CA ILE A 475 25.14 1.69 -27.56
C ILE A 475 24.27 2.30 -28.65
N ALA A 476 23.55 3.37 -28.28
CA ALA A 476 22.80 4.15 -29.25
C ALA A 476 22.73 5.62 -28.82
N VAL A 477 22.67 6.54 -29.79
CA VAL A 477 22.62 7.98 -29.54
C VAL A 477 21.61 8.67 -30.47
N ILE A 478 20.91 9.67 -29.94
CA ILE A 478 20.11 10.62 -30.71
C ILE A 478 20.50 12.04 -30.30
N VAL A 479 20.50 12.95 -31.27
CA VAL A 479 20.86 14.36 -31.09
C VAL A 479 19.76 15.19 -31.74
N ASP A 480 19.38 16.29 -31.10
CA ASP A 480 18.47 17.28 -31.69
C ASP A 480 19.05 17.78 -33.02
N ASP A 481 18.23 17.78 -34.08
CA ASP A 481 18.64 18.13 -35.44
C ASP A 481 19.37 19.48 -35.52
N ARG A 482 19.02 20.45 -34.65
CA ARG A 482 19.66 21.78 -34.57
C ARG A 482 21.12 21.72 -34.12
N TRP A 483 21.51 20.62 -33.47
CA TRP A 483 22.85 20.38 -32.93
C TRP A 483 23.69 19.43 -33.79
N HIS A 484 23.15 18.94 -34.90
CA HIS A 484 23.87 18.10 -35.85
C HIS A 484 25.07 18.80 -36.50
N ARG A 485 26.07 17.99 -36.89
CA ARG A 485 27.33 18.43 -37.56
C ARG A 485 28.23 19.38 -36.73
N ARG A 486 27.96 19.53 -35.44
CA ARG A 486 28.78 20.34 -34.51
C ARG A 486 29.77 19.52 -33.67
N GLY A 487 29.73 18.19 -33.81
CA GLY A 487 30.60 17.25 -33.09
C GLY A 487 29.97 16.58 -31.87
N LEU A 488 28.74 16.96 -31.49
CA LEU A 488 28.06 16.44 -30.29
C LEU A 488 27.86 14.91 -30.31
N GLY A 489 27.40 14.34 -31.43
CA GLY A 489 27.23 12.88 -31.54
C GLY A 489 28.51 12.10 -31.26
N ARG A 490 29.67 12.61 -31.71
CA ARG A 490 30.98 12.01 -31.42
C ARG A 490 31.29 12.06 -29.92
N GLN A 491 31.09 13.23 -29.31
CA GLN A 491 31.36 13.41 -27.88
C GLN A 491 30.47 12.48 -27.03
N MET A 492 29.19 12.36 -27.37
CA MET A 492 28.28 11.42 -26.72
C MET A 492 28.79 9.98 -26.83
N LEU A 493 29.12 9.51 -28.04
CA LEU A 493 29.60 8.13 -28.24
C LEU A 493 30.91 7.84 -27.50
N VAL A 494 31.87 8.77 -27.50
CA VAL A 494 33.10 8.62 -26.70
C VAL A 494 32.77 8.42 -25.22
N ARG A 495 31.82 9.20 -24.69
CA ARG A 495 31.39 9.04 -23.29
C ARG A 495 30.65 7.73 -23.04
N LEU A 496 29.82 7.28 -23.97
CA LEU A 496 29.14 5.98 -23.86
C LEU A 496 30.15 4.82 -23.84
N VAL A 497 31.23 4.88 -24.64
CA VAL A 497 32.32 3.89 -24.58
C VAL A 497 33.03 3.91 -23.22
N ASP A 498 33.32 5.11 -22.68
CA ASP A 498 33.93 5.27 -21.36
C ASP A 498 33.01 4.73 -20.23
N VAL A 499 31.69 4.95 -20.33
CA VAL A 499 30.68 4.35 -19.46
C VAL A 499 30.74 2.84 -19.55
N ALA A 500 30.65 2.28 -20.76
CA ALA A 500 30.56 0.83 -20.96
C ALA A 500 31.76 0.08 -20.38
N ARG A 501 32.98 0.62 -20.54
CA ARG A 501 34.19 0.07 -19.93
C ARG A 501 34.13 0.05 -18.41
N ARG A 502 33.65 1.14 -17.79
CA ARG A 502 33.54 1.24 -16.33
C ARG A 502 32.46 0.32 -15.78
N LEU A 503 31.39 0.09 -16.54
CA LEU A 503 30.36 -0.91 -16.25
C LEU A 503 30.83 -2.36 -16.46
N SER A 504 32.11 -2.55 -16.83
CA SER A 504 32.75 -3.85 -17.03
C SER A 504 32.11 -4.71 -18.12
N PHE A 505 31.51 -4.08 -19.15
CA PHE A 505 31.10 -4.80 -20.36
C PHE A 505 32.34 -5.23 -21.17
N ASP A 506 32.29 -6.43 -21.74
CA ASP A 506 33.35 -7.03 -22.54
C ASP A 506 33.24 -6.66 -24.04
N SER A 507 32.05 -6.27 -24.50
CA SER A 507 31.82 -5.90 -25.90
C SER A 507 30.74 -4.83 -26.06
N LEU A 508 30.83 -4.08 -27.16
CA LEU A 508 29.82 -3.13 -27.59
C LEU A 508 29.21 -3.54 -28.91
N THR A 509 27.90 -3.37 -29.02
CA THR A 509 27.14 -3.49 -30.26
C THR A 509 26.42 -2.18 -30.55
N ALA A 510 26.36 -1.80 -31.82
CA ALA A 510 25.57 -0.69 -32.31
C ALA A 510 24.76 -1.15 -33.52
N TYR A 511 23.44 -1.07 -33.40
CA TYR A 511 22.53 -1.30 -34.52
C TYR A 511 22.32 0.01 -35.28
N VAL A 512 22.47 -0.01 -36.60
CA VAL A 512 22.40 1.19 -37.44
C VAL A 512 21.69 0.87 -38.74
N LEU A 513 20.71 1.68 -39.15
CA LEU A 513 20.11 1.53 -40.48
C LEU A 513 21.14 1.75 -41.58
N TYR A 514 21.08 0.92 -42.62
CA TYR A 514 22.02 0.96 -43.75
C TYR A 514 22.08 2.33 -44.44
N ASP A 515 20.98 3.09 -44.46
CA ASP A 515 20.93 4.44 -45.05
C ASP A 515 21.40 5.56 -44.11
N ASN A 516 21.76 5.24 -42.86
CA ASN A 516 22.36 6.16 -41.89
C ASN A 516 23.90 6.16 -41.98
N SER A 517 24.42 6.51 -43.15
CA SER A 517 25.87 6.59 -43.42
C SER A 517 26.62 7.51 -42.47
N GLY A 518 25.95 8.54 -41.94
CA GLY A 518 26.49 9.46 -40.94
C GLY A 518 26.86 8.74 -39.64
N MET A 519 25.98 7.89 -39.10
CA MET A 519 26.25 7.11 -37.90
C MET A 519 27.33 6.04 -38.12
N VAL A 520 27.32 5.35 -39.25
CA VAL A 520 28.36 4.37 -39.61
C VAL A 520 29.75 5.03 -39.63
N THR A 521 29.86 6.18 -40.31
CA THR A 521 31.10 6.96 -40.34
C THR A 521 31.50 7.40 -38.94
N LEU A 522 30.54 7.85 -38.13
CA LEU A 522 30.80 8.33 -36.78
C LEU A 522 31.36 7.22 -35.87
N LEU A 523 30.78 6.02 -35.89
CA LEU A 523 31.26 4.87 -35.12
C LEU A 523 32.68 4.47 -35.53
N GLN A 524 32.98 4.49 -36.84
CA GLN A 524 34.33 4.22 -37.36
C GLN A 524 35.39 5.25 -36.92
N THR A 525 35.00 6.44 -36.45
CA THR A 525 35.95 7.41 -35.88
C THR A 525 36.33 7.14 -34.42
N LEU A 526 35.66 6.20 -33.76
CA LEU A 526 36.00 5.79 -32.40
C LEU A 526 37.21 4.85 -32.44
N PRO A 527 38.08 4.86 -31.41
CA PRO A 527 39.24 3.98 -31.34
C PRO A 527 38.82 2.56 -30.90
N LEU A 528 37.98 1.90 -31.71
CA LEU A 528 37.48 0.55 -31.51
C LEU A 528 37.46 -0.18 -32.87
N ASP A 529 37.82 -1.46 -32.85
CA ASP A 529 37.81 -2.31 -34.04
C ASP A 529 36.41 -2.85 -34.31
N TRP A 530 35.60 -2.07 -35.03
CA TRP A 530 34.23 -2.44 -35.37
C TRP A 530 34.16 -3.50 -36.47
N GLN A 531 33.61 -4.66 -36.13
CA GLN A 531 33.19 -5.69 -37.08
C GLN A 531 31.78 -5.37 -37.57
N VAL A 532 31.60 -5.25 -38.88
CA VAL A 532 30.30 -4.94 -39.48
C VAL A 532 29.66 -6.24 -39.99
N GLY A 533 28.52 -6.59 -39.41
CA GLY A 533 27.67 -7.71 -39.82
C GLY A 533 26.25 -7.26 -40.19
N ARG A 534 25.42 -8.24 -40.52
CA ARG A 534 23.97 -8.06 -40.65
C ARG A 534 23.29 -8.78 -39.49
N ASP A 535 22.30 -8.15 -38.91
CA ASP A 535 21.46 -8.80 -37.91
C ASP A 535 20.36 -9.62 -38.58
N VAL A 536 20.13 -10.84 -38.09
CA VAL A 536 19.14 -11.76 -38.68
C VAL A 536 17.73 -11.46 -38.17
N GLU A 537 17.61 -10.91 -36.96
CA GLU A 537 16.33 -10.65 -36.28
C GLU A 537 15.74 -9.29 -36.65
N LEU A 538 16.59 -8.25 -36.77
CA LEU A 538 16.16 -6.89 -37.12
C LEU A 538 16.04 -6.62 -38.63
N GLY A 539 16.40 -7.61 -39.47
CA GLY A 539 16.22 -7.59 -40.92
C GLY A 539 17.36 -6.94 -41.73
N ALA A 540 17.32 -7.13 -43.05
CA ALA A 540 18.43 -6.83 -43.96
C ALA A 540 18.79 -5.34 -44.10
N SER A 541 17.95 -4.42 -43.61
CA SER A 541 18.19 -2.98 -43.62
C SER A 541 18.97 -2.48 -42.38
N VAL A 542 19.27 -3.34 -41.41
CA VAL A 542 20.01 -2.99 -40.19
C VAL A 542 21.41 -3.60 -40.24
N LEU A 543 22.42 -2.75 -40.06
CA LEU A 543 23.80 -3.14 -39.83
C LEU A 543 24.01 -3.36 -38.33
N CYS A 544 24.68 -4.47 -37.99
CA CYS A 544 25.15 -4.74 -36.64
C CYS A 544 26.65 -4.46 -36.61
N MET A 545 27.08 -3.44 -35.88
CA MET A 545 28.50 -3.11 -35.68
C MET A 545 28.90 -3.56 -34.28
N ARG A 546 29.82 -4.54 -34.18
CA ARG A 546 30.28 -5.09 -32.89
C ARG A 546 31.77 -4.83 -32.68
N ALA A 547 32.17 -4.41 -31.49
CA ALA A 547 33.56 -4.22 -31.11
C ALA A 547 33.84 -4.82 -29.72
N ALA A 548 35.03 -5.40 -29.54
CA ALA A 548 35.48 -5.80 -28.22
C ALA A 548 35.89 -4.56 -27.41
N LEU A 549 35.63 -4.58 -26.11
CA LEU A 549 36.19 -3.60 -25.18
C LEU A 549 37.40 -4.21 -24.51
N ASP A 550 38.55 -3.57 -24.66
CA ASP A 550 39.70 -3.92 -23.83
C ASP A 550 39.34 -3.67 -22.36
N LYS A 551 39.50 -4.69 -21.51
CA LYS A 551 39.44 -4.52 -20.06
C LYS A 551 40.53 -3.54 -19.69
N GLY A 552 40.17 -2.29 -19.45
CA GLY A 552 41.13 -1.25 -19.10
C GLY A 552 42.01 -1.74 -17.95
N SER A 553 43.31 -1.84 -18.19
CA SER A 553 44.30 -2.05 -17.14
C SER A 553 44.09 -0.97 -16.08
N GLY A 554 43.77 -1.37 -14.86
CA GLY A 554 43.71 -0.46 -13.74
C GLY A 554 45.02 0.33 -13.61
N ASN A 555 44.88 1.65 -13.65
CA ASN A 555 45.72 2.65 -12.98
C ASN A 555 47.23 2.72 -13.31
N PRO A 556 47.73 3.79 -13.98
CA PRO A 556 49.08 4.28 -13.78
C PRO A 556 49.06 5.37 -12.68
N ARG A 557 49.06 4.95 -11.42
CA ARG A 557 49.45 5.80 -10.29
C ARG A 557 50.39 5.03 -9.37
N GLU A 558 51.62 4.87 -9.83
CA GLU A 558 52.80 4.82 -8.97
C GLU A 558 53.81 5.82 -9.51
N THR A 559 53.81 7.03 -8.94
CA THR A 559 54.98 7.79 -8.48
C THR A 559 54.54 9.04 -7.74
#